data_AF-A0A3M7AHJ1-F1
#
_entry.id   AF-A0A3M7AHJ1-F1
#
_cell.length_a   1.000
_cell.length_b   1.000
_cell.length_c   1.000
_cell.angle_alpha   90.00
_cell.angle_beta   90.00
_cell.angle_gamma   90.00
#
_symmetry.space_group_name_H-M   'P 1'
#
loop_
_entity.id
_entity.type
_entity.pdbx_description
1 polymer ?
#
loop_
_entity_poly.entity_id
_entity_poly.type
_entity_poly.pdbx_seq_one_letter_code
_entity_poly.pdbx_strand_id
1 'polypeptide(L)'
;MLHTSLSSGPSLGGPISPATSNTASEDYQGKRLSSIGATGAGTLPLNGLGTWSANISTMPKTHTTPALHLLQWPVIKDLVSRPCDPQVLLQREMAREPLDLRQYQALDFSNLNAYAQAFFERVNVWYAIVNPYTWWQYYRTAASQNLQSGAESCAVLLVLALGEAAHSGVSISMLPSGQRPPGMSFFAAAWTMLPSLMVSNDVIIAQVYNLAAAYLLYLVRPLEAWSLLCTASMKQQLLLSSQNTVPLKQKELLERVYWNTLLIESDLLAELDLPHSGIVQFEEIMRLPRSFPYDVTIAGPDEELPGDDDLWYFLAEIALRRLLNRAVLSDPSLAHDLSVQESCQKCLEACLRQLETLSEHHEGHLPYLWQGALSLMSQSLLLMGATLNPALKQLLPSDLQMTAIFAEVVAELGRLAHLAPSLDLCAQIVKEAEEKRRLLSSNSEQGNVI
;
A
#
# COMPACT_ATOMS: atom_id res chain seq x y z
N MET A 1 17.87 48.18 21.66
CA MET A 1 18.90 48.73 20.74
C MET A 1 20.12 47.85 20.89
N LEU A 2 20.74 47.21 19.89
CA LEU A 2 20.59 47.19 18.44
C LEU A 2 21.39 45.95 17.96
N HIS A 3 20.85 45.26 16.94
CA HIS A 3 21.49 44.38 15.96
C HIS A 3 22.12 43.03 16.37
N THR A 4 21.31 41.99 16.20
CA THR A 4 21.71 40.64 15.76
C THR A 4 21.94 40.62 14.24
N SER A 5 23.08 40.07 13.81
CA SER A 5 23.38 39.73 12.42
C SER A 5 22.82 38.34 12.09
N LEU A 6 21.99 38.25 11.05
CA LEU A 6 21.47 37.01 10.47
C LEU A 6 22.60 36.15 9.90
N SER A 7 22.66 34.88 10.29
CA SER A 7 23.21 33.80 9.48
C SER A 7 22.09 32.79 9.21
N SER A 8 21.66 32.71 7.95
CA SER A 8 20.71 31.76 7.40
C SER A 8 21.14 30.31 7.69
N GLY A 9 20.36 29.60 8.52
CA GLY A 9 20.40 28.15 8.60
C GLY A 9 19.67 27.52 7.40
N PRO A 10 20.02 26.29 7.00
CA PRO A 10 19.37 25.63 5.87
C PRO A 10 17.92 25.32 6.25
N SER A 11 16.98 25.71 5.38
CA SER A 11 15.59 25.28 5.44
C SER A 11 15.54 23.76 5.31
N LEU A 12 15.21 23.07 6.40
CA LEU A 12 14.83 21.65 6.38
C LEU A 12 13.49 21.56 5.65
N GLY A 13 13.54 21.24 4.35
CA GLY A 13 12.38 20.80 3.61
C GLY A 13 11.84 19.51 4.24
N GLY A 14 10.52 19.40 4.35
CA GLY A 14 9.86 18.15 4.72
C GLY A 14 10.24 17.00 3.78
N PRO A 15 10.02 15.75 4.18
CA PRO A 15 10.49 14.58 3.44
C PRO A 15 9.85 14.54 2.05
N ILE A 16 10.69 14.46 1.03
CA ILE A 16 10.30 14.24 -0.36
C ILE A 16 10.17 12.72 -0.53
N SER A 17 8.94 12.19 -0.58
CA SER A 17 8.70 10.86 -1.16
C SER A 17 9.09 10.88 -2.65
N PRO A 18 9.61 9.80 -3.25
CA PRO A 18 10.05 9.75 -4.65
C PRO A 18 8.94 10.01 -5.70
N ALA A 19 7.72 10.33 -5.27
CA ALA A 19 6.53 10.54 -6.08
C ALA A 19 6.19 12.03 -6.36
N THR A 20 7.11 12.97 -6.18
CA THR A 20 6.84 14.38 -6.53
C THR A 20 7.15 14.64 -8.00
N SER A 21 6.14 14.69 -8.87
CA SER A 21 6.08 15.56 -10.07
C SER A 21 4.78 15.35 -10.84
N ASN A 22 3.80 16.25 -10.69
CA ASN A 22 3.38 17.11 -11.80
C ASN A 22 2.08 17.88 -11.54
N THR A 23 2.14 19.16 -11.88
CA THR A 23 1.03 20.00 -12.33
C THR A 23 0.73 19.69 -13.80
N ALA A 24 -0.38 19.01 -14.11
CA ALA A 24 -1.08 19.09 -15.40
C ALA A 24 -2.31 18.18 -15.40
N SER A 25 -3.50 18.73 -15.15
CA SER A 25 -4.75 18.21 -15.74
C SER A 25 -5.94 19.15 -15.45
N GLU A 26 -5.83 20.42 -15.83
CA GLU A 26 -7.02 21.19 -16.21
C GLU A 26 -7.10 21.11 -17.73
N ASP A 27 -7.89 20.17 -18.28
CA ASP A 27 -8.49 20.27 -19.63
C ASP A 27 -9.06 18.93 -20.12
N TYR A 28 -9.93 18.24 -19.37
CA TYR A 28 -10.74 17.16 -19.98
C TYR A 28 -12.12 16.93 -19.32
N GLN A 29 -12.66 17.91 -18.59
CA GLN A 29 -14.02 17.82 -18.02
C GLN A 29 -15.15 18.32 -18.96
N GLY A 30 -14.82 18.86 -20.13
CA GLY A 30 -15.79 19.45 -21.05
C GLY A 30 -16.18 18.55 -22.21
N LYS A 31 -16.92 17.44 -21.99
CA LYS A 31 -17.86 16.80 -22.95
C LYS A 31 -18.27 15.39 -22.48
N ARG A 32 -19.28 15.30 -21.63
CA ARG A 32 -20.20 14.13 -21.57
C ARG A 32 -21.50 14.44 -20.79
N LEU A 33 -21.95 15.69 -20.84
CA LEU A 33 -23.29 16.08 -20.41
C LEU A 33 -24.20 16.13 -21.64
N SER A 34 -24.69 14.96 -22.08
CA SER A 34 -25.92 14.84 -22.88
C SER A 34 -26.26 13.38 -23.18
N SER A 35 -27.00 12.74 -22.27
CA SER A 35 -28.26 12.06 -22.62
C SER A 35 -28.79 11.28 -21.42
N ILE A 36 -30.12 11.15 -21.42
CA ILE A 36 -30.98 10.42 -20.48
C ILE A 36 -31.51 11.29 -19.34
N GLY A 37 -32.61 11.98 -19.64
CA GLY A 37 -33.67 12.25 -18.67
C GLY A 37 -34.85 11.33 -18.96
N ALA A 38 -35.42 10.70 -17.93
CA ALA A 38 -36.86 10.54 -17.70
C ALA A 38 -37.16 9.70 -16.43
N THR A 39 -37.86 10.36 -15.48
CA THR A 39 -38.94 9.86 -14.60
C THR A 39 -38.70 8.76 -13.55
N GLY A 40 -38.76 9.17 -12.27
CA GLY A 40 -39.84 8.73 -11.37
C GLY A 40 -39.61 7.51 -10.45
N ALA A 41 -39.77 7.78 -9.14
CA ALA A 41 -40.05 6.86 -8.03
C ALA A 41 -38.87 6.08 -7.42
N GLY A 42 -38.69 6.29 -6.10
CA GLY A 42 -37.60 5.76 -5.30
C GLY A 42 -37.53 4.23 -5.29
N THR A 43 -36.33 3.73 -5.49
CA THR A 43 -35.94 2.36 -5.21
C THR A 43 -34.58 2.40 -4.52
N LEU A 44 -34.54 2.00 -3.24
CA LEU A 44 -33.32 1.63 -2.55
C LEU A 44 -32.74 0.40 -3.26
N PRO A 45 -31.41 0.29 -3.47
CA PRO A 45 -30.85 -0.92 -4.04
C PRO A 45 -30.96 -2.06 -3.02
N LEU A 46 -31.57 -3.14 -3.48
CA LEU A 46 -31.79 -4.39 -2.78
C LEU A 46 -30.43 -5.05 -2.47
N ASN A 47 -30.04 -5.06 -1.19
CA ASN A 47 -28.91 -5.86 -0.70
C ASN A 47 -29.24 -7.36 -0.84
N GLY A 48 -28.55 -8.05 -1.76
CA GLY A 48 -28.64 -9.50 -1.91
C GLY A 48 -27.76 -10.03 -3.03
N LEU A 49 -26.65 -10.66 -2.65
CA LEU A 49 -25.88 -11.67 -3.38
C LEU A 49 -25.98 -11.63 -4.92
N GLY A 50 -25.08 -10.89 -5.57
CA GLY A 50 -24.69 -11.18 -6.95
C GLY A 50 -25.16 -10.23 -8.06
N THR A 51 -24.97 -8.92 -7.91
CA THR A 51 -24.80 -8.04 -9.09
C THR A 51 -24.03 -6.78 -8.68
N TRP A 52 -22.74 -6.72 -9.01
CA TRP A 52 -21.90 -5.55 -8.74
C TRP A 52 -22.13 -4.51 -9.85
N SER A 53 -22.72 -3.37 -9.49
CA SER A 53 -22.77 -2.20 -10.37
C SER A 53 -21.35 -1.66 -10.56
N ALA A 54 -20.92 -1.47 -11.81
CA ALA A 54 -19.60 -0.99 -12.14
C ALA A 54 -19.50 0.53 -11.87
N ASN A 55 -18.96 0.91 -10.71
CA ASN A 55 -18.53 2.28 -10.45
C ASN A 55 -17.14 2.51 -11.09
N ILE A 56 -16.82 3.75 -11.48
CA ILE A 56 -15.56 4.11 -12.16
C ILE A 56 -14.31 3.74 -11.31
N SER A 57 -14.48 3.68 -10.00
CA SER A 57 -13.47 3.28 -9.01
C SER A 57 -13.39 1.78 -8.71
N THR A 58 -14.38 0.99 -9.15
CA THR A 58 -14.37 -0.47 -8.93
C THR A 58 -13.32 -1.12 -9.84
N MET A 59 -12.38 -1.86 -9.23
CA MET A 59 -11.48 -2.72 -9.98
C MET A 59 -12.34 -3.75 -10.75
N PRO A 60 -12.21 -3.87 -12.08
CA PRO A 60 -12.92 -4.89 -12.84
C PRO A 60 -12.52 -6.30 -12.36
N LYS A 61 -13.43 -7.28 -12.46
CA LYS A 61 -13.15 -8.70 -12.11
C LYS A 61 -11.97 -9.32 -12.87
N THR A 62 -11.57 -8.70 -13.98
CA THR A 62 -10.38 -9.03 -14.76
C THR A 62 -9.60 -7.74 -14.98
N HIS A 63 -8.59 -7.50 -14.14
CA HIS A 63 -7.66 -6.38 -14.26
C HIS A 63 -6.27 -6.90 -14.64
N THR A 64 -5.54 -6.16 -15.47
CA THR A 64 -4.19 -6.54 -15.93
C THR A 64 -3.08 -5.90 -15.09
N THR A 65 -3.43 -5.42 -13.90
CA THR A 65 -2.53 -4.71 -12.97
C THR A 65 -1.53 -5.60 -12.21
N PRO A 66 -1.81 -6.89 -11.88
CA PRO A 66 -0.83 -7.69 -11.13
C PRO A 66 0.43 -7.91 -11.95
N ALA A 67 1.59 -7.92 -11.28
CA ALA A 67 2.89 -8.12 -11.93
C ALA A 67 2.96 -9.41 -12.78
N LEU A 68 2.23 -10.45 -12.39
CA LEU A 68 2.15 -11.71 -13.14
C LEU A 68 1.39 -11.61 -14.47
N HIS A 69 0.44 -10.67 -14.60
CA HIS A 69 -0.27 -10.47 -15.86
C HIS A 69 0.64 -9.86 -16.93
N LEU A 70 1.69 -9.13 -16.54
CA LEU A 70 2.73 -8.67 -17.48
C LEU A 70 3.45 -9.82 -18.16
N LEU A 71 3.58 -10.99 -17.51
CA LEU A 71 4.23 -12.16 -18.09
C LEU A 71 3.45 -12.78 -19.27
N GLN A 72 2.21 -12.36 -19.49
CA GLN A 72 1.42 -12.77 -20.65
C GLN A 72 1.71 -11.90 -21.89
N TRP A 73 2.40 -10.77 -21.73
CA TRP A 73 2.61 -9.80 -22.80
C TRP A 73 3.68 -10.25 -23.80
N PRO A 74 3.54 -10.00 -25.11
CA PRO A 74 4.42 -10.58 -26.13
C PRO A 74 5.92 -10.33 -25.93
N VAL A 75 6.32 -9.16 -25.42
CA VAL A 75 7.74 -8.81 -25.20
C VAL A 75 8.25 -9.33 -23.85
N ILE A 76 7.39 -9.45 -22.85
CA ILE A 76 7.76 -9.83 -21.47
C ILE A 76 7.66 -11.35 -21.27
N LYS A 77 6.72 -12.02 -21.93
CA LYS A 77 6.59 -13.50 -21.89
C LYS A 77 7.88 -14.18 -22.33
N ASP A 78 8.61 -13.57 -23.27
CA ASP A 78 9.86 -14.09 -23.80
C ASP A 78 11.03 -13.84 -22.84
N LEU A 79 10.84 -13.10 -21.73
CA LEU A 79 11.80 -12.96 -20.65
C LEU A 79 11.75 -14.11 -19.64
N VAL A 80 10.67 -14.90 -19.61
CA VAL A 80 10.57 -16.08 -18.72
C VAL A 80 10.54 -17.36 -19.55
N SER A 81 11.07 -18.47 -19.03
CA SER A 81 11.17 -19.73 -19.79
C SER A 81 9.87 -20.53 -19.78
N ARG A 82 8.99 -20.28 -18.80
CA ARG A 82 7.71 -20.98 -18.65
C ARG A 82 6.58 -19.97 -18.45
N PRO A 83 5.39 -20.22 -19.01
CA PRO A 83 4.20 -19.47 -18.65
C PRO A 83 3.95 -19.62 -17.15
N CYS A 84 3.84 -18.50 -16.44
CA CYS A 84 3.44 -18.50 -15.04
C CYS A 84 1.91 -18.51 -14.95
N ASP A 85 1.37 -19.40 -14.12
CA ASP A 85 -0.04 -19.36 -13.72
C ASP A 85 -0.31 -18.03 -13.00
N PRO A 86 -1.26 -17.20 -13.43
CA PRO A 86 -1.62 -15.95 -12.73
C PRO A 86 -1.96 -16.13 -11.25
N GLN A 87 -2.47 -17.30 -10.88
CA GLN A 87 -2.87 -17.61 -9.51
C GLN A 87 -1.73 -18.17 -8.65
N VAL A 88 -0.52 -18.29 -9.17
CA VAL A 88 0.59 -18.95 -8.45
C VAL A 88 1.00 -18.23 -7.17
N LEU A 89 0.92 -16.89 -7.11
CA LEU A 89 1.22 -16.12 -5.89
C LEU A 89 0.17 -16.43 -4.81
N LEU A 90 -1.11 -16.40 -5.18
CA LEU A 90 -2.20 -16.76 -4.28
C LEU A 90 -2.05 -18.19 -3.77
N GLN A 91 -1.82 -19.16 -4.65
CA GLN A 91 -1.63 -20.57 -4.28
C GLN A 91 -0.49 -20.77 -3.29
N ARG A 92 0.62 -20.05 -3.47
CA ARG A 92 1.78 -20.10 -2.56
C ARG A 92 1.48 -19.50 -1.20
N GLU A 93 0.78 -18.37 -1.15
CA GLU A 93 0.37 -17.79 0.12
C GLU A 93 -0.70 -18.66 0.82
N MET A 94 -1.60 -19.30 0.08
CA MET A 94 -2.58 -20.25 0.65
C MET A 94 -1.91 -21.50 1.23
N ALA A 95 -0.80 -21.95 0.64
CA ALA A 95 -0.02 -23.09 1.11
C ALA A 95 0.97 -22.73 2.23
N ARG A 96 1.04 -21.46 2.64
CA ARG A 96 2.00 -20.98 3.64
C ARG A 96 1.62 -21.49 5.02
N GLU A 97 2.65 -21.84 5.80
CA GLU A 97 2.47 -22.28 7.18
C GLU A 97 1.78 -21.19 8.02
N PRO A 98 0.77 -21.57 8.84
CA PRO A 98 0.07 -20.66 9.73
C PRO A 98 1.01 -19.99 10.72
N LEU A 99 0.66 -18.77 11.14
CA LEU A 99 1.42 -18.03 12.14
C LEU A 99 1.28 -18.69 13.53
N ASP A 100 2.38 -19.21 14.08
CA ASP A 100 2.40 -19.71 15.46
C ASP A 100 2.72 -18.58 16.44
N LEU A 101 1.70 -18.17 17.20
CA LEU A 101 1.79 -17.10 18.18
C LEU A 101 1.93 -17.59 19.62
N ARG A 102 1.86 -18.91 19.85
CA ARG A 102 1.71 -19.48 21.21
C ARG A 102 2.90 -19.20 22.11
N GLN A 103 4.09 -19.09 21.51
CA GLN A 103 5.36 -18.87 22.22
C GLN A 103 5.57 -17.43 22.72
N TYR A 104 4.73 -16.47 22.31
CA TYR A 104 4.92 -15.04 22.61
C TYR A 104 3.97 -14.55 23.71
N GLN A 105 4.22 -14.96 24.96
CA GLN A 105 3.34 -14.65 26.10
C GLN A 105 3.89 -13.56 27.03
N ALA A 106 5.19 -13.34 27.06
CA ALA A 106 5.80 -12.33 27.93
C ALA A 106 5.63 -10.93 27.32
N LEU A 107 4.89 -10.07 28.03
CA LEU A 107 4.72 -8.65 27.72
C LEU A 107 5.69 -7.81 28.54
N ASP A 108 6.41 -6.91 27.87
CA ASP A 108 7.31 -5.96 28.50
C ASP A 108 6.86 -4.52 28.20
N PHE A 109 6.39 -3.82 29.22
CA PHE A 109 5.89 -2.45 29.10
C PHE A 109 6.94 -1.38 29.45
N SER A 110 8.21 -1.76 29.66
CA SER A 110 9.26 -0.83 30.10
C SER A 110 9.45 0.36 29.17
N ASN A 111 9.25 0.16 27.86
CA ASN A 111 9.43 1.19 26.82
C ASN A 111 8.09 1.67 26.22
N LEU A 112 6.97 1.53 26.94
CA LEU A 112 5.63 1.84 26.43
C LEU A 112 5.53 3.22 25.77
N ASN A 113 6.05 4.27 26.43
CA ASN A 113 5.99 5.63 25.90
C ASN A 113 6.81 5.79 24.62
N ALA A 114 7.98 5.16 24.54
CA ALA A 114 8.83 5.20 23.36
C ALA A 114 8.18 4.48 22.18
N TYR A 115 7.51 3.35 22.42
CA TYR A 115 6.77 2.63 21.38
C TYR A 115 5.55 3.42 20.91
N ALA A 116 4.76 3.99 21.82
CA ALA A 116 3.63 4.84 21.45
C ALA A 116 4.08 6.06 20.63
N GLN A 117 5.17 6.72 21.04
CA GLN A 117 5.74 7.85 20.31
C GLN A 117 6.19 7.43 18.90
N ALA A 118 6.95 6.34 18.78
CA ALA A 118 7.41 5.82 17.49
C ALA A 118 6.24 5.43 16.58
N PHE A 119 5.15 4.89 17.13
CA PHE A 119 3.92 4.63 16.38
C PHE A 119 3.34 5.91 15.78
N PHE A 120 3.16 6.97 16.57
CA PHE A 120 2.59 8.22 16.06
C PHE A 120 3.49 8.92 15.05
N GLU A 121 4.80 8.91 15.27
CA GLU A 121 5.77 9.57 14.39
C GLU A 121 6.00 8.85 13.06
N ARG A 122 5.91 7.50 13.03
CA ARG A 122 6.38 6.71 11.88
C ARG A 122 5.33 5.81 11.25
N VAL A 123 4.25 5.50 11.97
CA VAL A 123 3.21 4.56 11.51
C VAL A 123 1.91 5.30 11.26
N ASN A 124 1.42 6.02 12.27
CA ASN A 124 0.12 6.67 12.20
C ASN A 124 0.08 7.87 11.24
N VAL A 125 1.23 8.36 10.76
CA VAL A 125 1.29 9.32 9.66
C VAL A 125 0.73 8.73 8.36
N TRP A 126 0.83 7.42 8.16
CA TRP A 126 0.34 6.72 6.96
C TRP A 126 -1.10 6.24 7.13
N TYR A 127 -1.37 5.58 8.25
CA TYR A 127 -2.71 5.02 8.49
C TYR A 127 -3.68 6.09 8.97
N ALA A 128 -3.22 7.05 9.79
CA ALA A 128 -4.03 8.10 10.39
C ALA A 128 -5.34 7.58 11.00
N ILE A 129 -5.29 6.41 11.65
CA ILE A 129 -6.46 5.74 12.24
C ILE A 129 -6.51 5.85 13.76
N VAL A 130 -5.46 6.31 14.44
CA VAL A 130 -5.48 6.58 15.89
C VAL A 130 -5.31 8.07 16.12
N ASN A 131 -6.21 8.70 16.86
CA ASN A 131 -6.09 10.13 17.14
C ASN A 131 -5.09 10.35 18.30
N PRO A 132 -3.97 11.09 18.08
CA PRO A 132 -2.94 11.29 19.10
C PRO A 132 -3.44 12.05 20.32
N TYR A 133 -4.43 12.93 20.16
CA TYR A 133 -5.01 13.74 21.23
C TYR A 133 -5.95 12.93 22.14
N THR A 134 -6.59 11.88 21.62
CA THR A 134 -7.51 11.03 22.39
C THR A 134 -6.92 9.67 22.77
N TRP A 135 -5.73 9.32 22.27
CA TRP A 135 -4.99 8.09 22.58
C TRP A 135 -4.90 7.77 24.07
N TRP A 136 -4.66 8.77 24.94
CA TRP A 136 -4.57 8.55 26.38
C TRP A 136 -5.87 8.01 27.00
N GLN A 137 -7.02 8.28 26.38
CA GLN A 137 -8.29 7.71 26.81
C GLN A 137 -8.34 6.20 26.52
N TYR A 138 -7.82 5.76 25.37
CA TYR A 138 -7.72 4.34 25.02
C TYR A 138 -6.83 3.64 26.03
N TYR A 139 -5.66 4.22 26.32
CA TYR A 139 -4.73 3.67 27.29
C TYR A 139 -5.34 3.57 28.70
N ARG A 140 -6.03 4.62 29.19
CA ARG A 140 -6.67 4.59 30.51
C ARG A 140 -7.76 3.51 30.60
N THR A 141 -8.60 3.38 29.58
CA THR A 141 -9.63 2.34 29.52
C THR A 141 -9.00 0.95 29.50
N ALA A 142 -7.98 0.74 28.65
CA ALA A 142 -7.25 -0.52 28.58
C ALA A 142 -6.55 -0.88 29.91
N ALA A 143 -5.92 0.09 30.56
CA ALA A 143 -5.26 -0.09 31.85
C ALA A 143 -6.24 -0.50 32.95
N SER A 144 -7.47 0.05 32.94
CA SER A 144 -8.53 -0.37 33.88
C SER A 144 -8.94 -1.84 33.73
N GLN A 145 -8.68 -2.44 32.56
CA GLN A 145 -8.94 -3.84 32.22
C GLN A 145 -7.66 -4.69 32.17
N ASN A 146 -6.55 -4.17 32.72
CA ASN A 146 -5.22 -4.80 32.69
C ASN A 146 -4.73 -5.20 31.29
N LEU A 147 -5.23 -4.56 30.23
CA LEU A 147 -4.95 -4.88 28.83
C LEU A 147 -5.31 -6.34 28.43
N GLN A 148 -6.26 -6.98 29.12
CA GLN A 148 -6.62 -8.39 28.89
C GLN A 148 -7.91 -8.59 28.09
N SER A 149 -8.75 -7.56 27.98
CA SER A 149 -10.06 -7.64 27.31
C SER A 149 -10.44 -6.31 26.67
N GLY A 150 -11.37 -6.35 25.73
CA GLY A 150 -11.98 -5.16 25.14
C GLY A 150 -11.23 -4.61 23.92
N ALA A 151 -11.93 -3.78 23.15
CA ALA A 151 -11.41 -3.23 21.90
C ALA A 151 -10.27 -2.23 22.16
N GLU A 152 -10.36 -1.43 23.22
CA GLU A 152 -9.33 -0.46 23.62
C GLU A 152 -8.03 -1.15 24.02
N SER A 153 -8.09 -2.25 24.79
CA SER A 153 -6.91 -3.05 25.13
C SER A 153 -6.26 -3.63 23.89
N CYS A 154 -7.06 -4.17 22.96
CA CYS A 154 -6.57 -4.70 21.70
C CYS A 154 -5.91 -3.60 20.86
N ALA A 155 -6.53 -2.41 20.75
CA ALA A 155 -5.98 -1.26 20.05
C ALA A 155 -4.65 -0.81 20.66
N VAL A 156 -4.56 -0.70 21.99
CA VAL A 156 -3.33 -0.31 22.69
C VAL A 156 -2.19 -1.29 22.42
N LEU A 157 -2.45 -2.60 22.51
CA LEU A 157 -1.43 -3.61 22.20
C LEU A 157 -0.98 -3.55 20.74
N LEU A 158 -1.88 -3.32 19.79
CA LEU A 158 -1.52 -3.18 18.38
C LEU A 158 -0.70 -1.90 18.11
N VAL A 159 -1.04 -0.79 18.77
CA VAL A 159 -0.23 0.44 18.76
C VAL A 159 1.17 0.17 19.30
N LEU A 160 1.30 -0.59 20.40
CA LEU A 160 2.61 -0.98 20.95
C LEU A 160 3.37 -1.95 20.05
N ALA A 161 2.69 -2.89 19.40
CA ALA A 161 3.31 -3.83 18.47
C ALA A 161 3.92 -3.10 17.26
N LEU A 162 3.13 -2.25 16.61
CA LEU A 162 3.57 -1.40 15.50
C LEU A 162 4.61 -0.37 15.97
N GLY A 163 4.44 0.17 17.18
CA GLY A 163 5.38 1.12 17.78
C GLY A 163 6.75 0.51 18.08
N GLU A 164 6.80 -0.71 18.61
CA GLU A 164 8.06 -1.44 18.85
C GLU A 164 8.76 -1.74 17.52
N ALA A 165 8.01 -2.14 16.49
CA ALA A 165 8.55 -2.30 15.14
C ALA A 165 9.14 -1.02 14.57
N ALA A 166 8.42 0.10 14.66
CA ALA A 166 8.89 1.40 14.22
C ALA A 166 10.12 1.89 15.02
N HIS A 167 10.12 1.64 16.32
CA HIS A 167 11.17 2.05 17.23
C HIS A 167 12.47 1.27 16.99
N SER A 168 12.37 -0.02 16.67
CA SER A 168 13.54 -0.85 16.37
C SER A 168 14.37 -0.29 15.21
N GLY A 169 13.71 0.36 14.23
CA GLY A 169 14.35 0.89 13.02
C GLY A 169 14.96 -0.17 12.10
N VAL A 170 14.83 -1.46 12.43
CA VAL A 170 15.40 -2.57 11.66
C VAL A 170 14.29 -3.19 10.82
N SER A 171 14.49 -3.24 9.50
CA SER A 171 13.60 -3.97 8.59
C SER A 171 13.61 -5.46 8.94
N ILE A 172 12.44 -6.12 8.94
CA ILE A 172 12.35 -7.56 9.23
C ILE A 172 13.12 -8.42 8.24
N SER A 173 13.36 -7.90 7.04
CA SER A 173 14.20 -8.51 6.01
C SER A 173 15.68 -8.61 6.40
N MET A 174 16.11 -7.85 7.41
CA MET A 174 17.47 -7.85 7.94
C MET A 174 17.60 -8.68 9.21
N LEU A 175 16.49 -9.27 9.69
CA LEU A 175 16.52 -10.09 10.89
C LEU A 175 17.14 -11.47 10.60
N PRO A 176 18.07 -11.93 11.44
CA PRO A 176 18.52 -13.32 11.43
C PRO A 176 17.36 -14.32 11.44
N SER A 177 17.51 -15.42 10.70
CA SER A 177 16.50 -16.47 10.63
C SER A 177 16.12 -16.99 12.03
N GLY A 178 14.83 -17.03 12.31
CA GLY A 178 14.30 -17.48 13.60
C GLY A 178 14.32 -16.44 14.72
N GLN A 179 14.85 -15.22 14.47
CA GLN A 179 14.71 -14.13 15.42
C GLN A 179 13.26 -13.62 15.43
N ARG A 180 12.76 -13.33 16.62
CA ARG A 180 11.42 -12.77 16.83
C ARG A 180 11.33 -11.37 16.20
N PRO A 181 10.35 -11.09 15.33
CA PRO A 181 10.07 -9.75 14.87
C PRO A 181 9.73 -8.79 16.03
N PRO A 182 10.19 -7.54 16.00
CA PRO A 182 9.77 -6.50 16.94
C PRO A 182 8.24 -6.38 17.06
N GLY A 183 7.71 -6.27 18.28
CA GLY A 183 6.27 -6.12 18.53
C GLY A 183 5.49 -7.42 18.65
N MET A 184 6.11 -8.58 18.39
CA MET A 184 5.40 -9.85 18.22
C MET A 184 4.67 -10.31 19.49
N SER A 185 5.20 -10.01 20.68
CA SER A 185 4.54 -10.32 21.95
C SER A 185 3.27 -9.51 22.17
N PHE A 186 3.29 -8.21 21.85
CA PHE A 186 2.09 -7.37 21.92
C PHE A 186 1.05 -7.80 20.88
N PHE A 187 1.50 -8.09 19.65
CA PHE A 187 0.62 -8.59 18.61
C PHE A 187 -0.02 -9.93 18.98
N ALA A 188 0.76 -10.87 19.54
CA ALA A 188 0.24 -12.16 19.99
C ALA A 188 -0.84 -11.99 21.07
N ALA A 189 -0.62 -11.11 22.05
CA ALA A 189 -1.63 -10.80 23.06
C ALA A 189 -2.89 -10.17 22.42
N ALA A 190 -2.74 -9.21 21.50
CA ALA A 190 -3.86 -8.63 20.75
C ALA A 190 -4.62 -9.69 19.93
N TRP A 191 -3.91 -10.61 19.28
CA TRP A 191 -4.45 -11.68 18.46
C TRP A 191 -5.39 -12.58 19.22
N THR A 192 -5.06 -12.91 20.47
CA THR A 192 -5.93 -13.74 21.33
C THR A 192 -7.26 -13.05 21.68
N MET A 193 -7.32 -11.72 21.62
CA MET A 193 -8.53 -10.95 21.88
C MET A 193 -9.45 -10.81 20.67
N LEU A 194 -8.91 -10.84 19.44
CA LEU A 194 -9.68 -10.61 18.20
C LEU A 194 -10.95 -11.48 18.09
N PRO A 195 -10.94 -12.79 18.42
CA PRO A 195 -12.15 -13.62 18.35
C PRO A 195 -13.31 -13.11 19.22
N SER A 196 -13.00 -12.54 20.39
CA SER A 196 -14.02 -12.00 21.31
C SER A 196 -14.69 -10.72 20.76
N LEU A 197 -14.03 -10.02 19.83
CA LEU A 197 -14.53 -8.79 19.21
C LEU A 197 -15.26 -9.05 17.89
N MET A 198 -15.27 -10.29 17.40
CA MET A 198 -15.76 -10.64 16.07
C MET A 198 -17.24 -10.33 15.86
N VAL A 199 -18.09 -10.61 16.86
CA VAL A 199 -19.56 -10.47 16.75
C VAL A 199 -20.03 -9.03 16.98
N SER A 200 -19.24 -8.23 17.71
CA SER A 200 -19.58 -6.86 18.06
C SER A 200 -19.31 -5.88 16.92
N ASN A 201 -20.14 -4.83 16.81
CA ASN A 201 -20.07 -3.86 15.72
C ASN A 201 -19.90 -2.45 16.30
N ASP A 202 -18.64 -2.02 16.39
CA ASP A 202 -18.23 -0.68 16.81
C ASP A 202 -17.11 -0.19 15.89
N VAL A 203 -17.00 1.13 15.73
CA VAL A 203 -15.95 1.78 14.95
C VAL A 203 -14.56 1.40 15.48
N ILE A 204 -14.37 1.34 16.81
CA ILE A 204 -13.09 0.95 17.42
C ILE A 204 -12.72 -0.49 17.05
N ILE A 205 -13.71 -1.37 16.91
CA ILE A 205 -13.42 -2.76 16.51
C ILE A 205 -12.94 -2.80 15.06
N ALA A 206 -13.56 -2.04 14.14
CA ALA A 206 -13.07 -1.94 12.76
C ALA A 206 -11.64 -1.37 12.70
N GLN A 207 -11.33 -0.38 13.54
CA GLN A 207 -9.99 0.18 13.72
C GLN A 207 -8.98 -0.88 14.21
N VAL A 208 -9.35 -1.69 15.20
CA VAL A 208 -8.53 -2.81 15.72
C VAL A 208 -8.19 -3.81 14.62
N TYR A 209 -9.16 -4.22 13.80
CA TYR A 209 -8.90 -5.13 12.69
C TYR A 209 -7.97 -4.51 11.63
N ASN A 210 -8.08 -3.20 11.36
CA ASN A 210 -7.14 -2.48 10.48
C ASN A 210 -5.72 -2.43 11.06
N LEU A 211 -5.57 -2.11 12.34
CA LEU A 211 -4.26 -2.12 13.01
C LEU A 211 -3.62 -3.52 13.04
N ALA A 212 -4.43 -4.56 13.25
CA ALA A 212 -3.96 -5.94 13.20
C ALA A 212 -3.55 -6.35 11.77
N ALA A 213 -4.32 -5.94 10.76
CA ALA A 213 -3.93 -6.11 9.36
C ALA A 213 -2.61 -5.39 9.06
N ALA A 214 -2.44 -4.14 9.49
CA ALA A 214 -1.20 -3.38 9.33
C ALA A 214 0.02 -4.13 9.88
N TYR A 215 -0.09 -4.72 11.09
CA TYR A 215 1.00 -5.52 11.64
C TYR A 215 1.24 -6.83 10.88
N LEU A 216 0.20 -7.45 10.32
CA LEU A 216 0.39 -8.60 9.42
C LEU A 216 1.07 -8.20 8.10
N LEU A 217 0.76 -7.03 7.53
CA LEU A 217 1.42 -6.53 6.33
C LEU A 217 2.90 -6.23 6.60
N TYR A 218 3.22 -5.69 7.79
CA TYR A 218 4.59 -5.59 8.28
C TYR A 218 5.29 -6.95 8.27
N LEU A 219 4.63 -8.00 8.77
CA LEU A 219 5.15 -9.37 8.76
C LEU A 219 5.12 -10.03 7.37
N VAL A 220 4.72 -9.31 6.32
CA VAL A 220 4.55 -9.82 4.95
C VAL A 220 3.57 -11.00 4.94
N ARG A 221 2.39 -10.84 5.58
CA ARG A 221 1.31 -11.84 5.70
C ARG A 221 0.03 -11.35 5.00
N PRO A 222 0.02 -11.25 3.66
CA PRO A 222 -1.02 -10.55 2.90
C PRO A 222 -2.40 -11.21 2.98
N LEU A 223 -2.48 -12.55 3.00
CA LEU A 223 -3.77 -13.26 3.06
C LEU A 223 -4.43 -13.19 4.44
N GLU A 224 -3.64 -13.32 5.50
CA GLU A 224 -4.14 -13.12 6.85
C GLU A 224 -4.59 -11.66 7.04
N ALA A 225 -3.84 -10.69 6.52
CA ALA A 225 -4.21 -9.27 6.55
C ALA A 225 -5.52 -9.02 5.79
N TRP A 226 -5.65 -9.54 4.56
CA TRP A 226 -6.88 -9.48 3.78
C TRP A 226 -8.09 -10.03 4.55
N SER A 227 -7.93 -11.17 5.23
CA SER A 227 -9.01 -11.78 6.02
C SER A 227 -9.49 -10.87 7.17
N LEU A 228 -8.56 -10.18 7.84
CA LEU A 228 -8.89 -9.18 8.86
C LEU A 228 -9.54 -7.93 8.25
N LEU A 229 -9.10 -7.49 7.07
CA LEU A 229 -9.70 -6.37 6.35
C LEU A 229 -11.13 -6.69 5.88
N CYS A 230 -11.42 -7.90 5.43
CA CYS A 230 -12.80 -8.32 5.15
C CYS A 230 -13.68 -8.24 6.39
N THR A 231 -13.14 -8.59 7.56
CA THR A 231 -13.85 -8.47 8.84
C THR A 231 -14.08 -7.01 9.23
N ALA A 232 -13.08 -6.14 9.04
CA ALA A 232 -13.22 -4.70 9.25
C ALA A 232 -14.28 -4.10 8.32
N SER A 233 -14.19 -4.43 7.03
CA SER A 233 -15.12 -4.03 5.98
C SER A 233 -16.56 -4.38 6.37
N MET A 234 -16.85 -5.61 6.76
CA MET A 234 -18.21 -6.02 7.14
C MET A 234 -18.79 -5.15 8.27
N LYS A 235 -17.97 -4.82 9.28
CA LYS A 235 -18.37 -3.92 10.38
C LYS A 235 -18.64 -2.51 9.87
N GLN A 236 -17.79 -2.01 8.99
CA GLN A 236 -17.93 -0.67 8.41
C GLN A 236 -19.17 -0.56 7.52
N GLN A 237 -19.43 -1.55 6.67
CA GLN A 237 -20.62 -1.57 5.82
C GLN A 237 -21.89 -1.52 6.67
N LEU A 238 -21.94 -2.23 7.80
CA LEU A 238 -23.06 -2.15 8.74
C LEU A 238 -23.21 -0.74 9.34
N LEU A 239 -22.10 -0.17 9.84
CA LEU A 239 -22.09 1.17 10.45
C LEU A 239 -22.46 2.27 9.44
N LEU A 240 -22.00 2.14 8.19
CA LEU A 240 -22.27 3.07 7.08
C LEU A 240 -23.70 2.92 6.54
N SER A 241 -24.30 1.74 6.66
CA SER A 241 -25.72 1.53 6.34
C SER A 241 -26.64 2.19 7.37
N SER A 242 -26.16 2.43 8.60
CA SER A 242 -26.91 3.07 9.68
C SER A 242 -26.20 4.30 10.25
N GLN A 243 -25.76 5.25 9.41
CA GLN A 243 -24.90 6.38 9.83
C GLN A 243 -25.48 7.24 10.98
N ASN A 244 -26.80 7.25 11.15
CA ASN A 244 -27.47 7.99 12.23
C ASN A 244 -27.27 7.37 13.62
N THR A 245 -26.89 6.10 13.71
CA THR A 245 -26.60 5.42 14.98
C THR A 245 -25.14 5.60 15.42
N VAL A 246 -24.26 6.03 14.51
CA VAL A 246 -22.85 6.27 14.80
C VAL A 246 -22.68 7.60 15.55
N PRO A 247 -22.11 7.59 16.77
CA PRO A 247 -21.84 8.82 17.52
C PRO A 247 -21.00 9.82 16.71
N LEU A 248 -21.33 11.11 16.78
CA LEU A 248 -20.63 12.16 16.02
C LEU A 248 -19.11 12.13 16.23
N LYS A 249 -18.66 11.85 17.47
CA LYS A 249 -17.23 11.75 17.83
C LYS A 249 -16.50 10.59 17.15
N GLN A 250 -17.22 9.59 16.66
CA GLN A 250 -16.65 8.40 16.00
C GLN A 250 -16.79 8.45 14.47
N LYS A 251 -17.53 9.41 13.91
CA LYS A 251 -17.74 9.50 12.45
C LYS A 251 -16.44 9.71 11.68
N GLU A 252 -15.57 10.58 12.18
CA GLU A 252 -14.27 10.82 11.56
C GLU A 252 -13.38 9.57 11.60
N LEU A 253 -13.37 8.86 12.74
CA LEU A 253 -12.65 7.60 12.85
C LEU A 253 -13.21 6.57 11.84
N LEU A 254 -14.53 6.49 11.69
CA LEU A 254 -15.17 5.59 10.72
C LEU A 254 -14.75 5.94 9.28
N GLU A 255 -14.69 7.22 8.94
CA GLU A 255 -14.20 7.70 7.63
C GLU A 255 -12.73 7.31 7.40
N ARG A 256 -11.84 7.55 8.37
CA ARG A 256 -10.42 7.19 8.27
C ARG A 256 -10.21 5.69 8.11
N VAL A 257 -10.86 4.90 8.95
CA VAL A 257 -10.78 3.44 8.89
C VAL A 257 -11.38 2.94 7.56
N TYR A 258 -12.37 3.62 6.98
CA TYR A 258 -12.93 3.26 5.67
C TYR A 258 -11.90 3.37 4.56
N TRP A 259 -11.24 4.52 4.47
CA TRP A 259 -10.24 4.73 3.43
C TRP A 259 -9.05 3.79 3.58
N ASN A 260 -8.60 3.52 4.80
CA ASN A 260 -7.56 2.51 5.05
C ASN A 260 -7.99 1.12 4.58
N THR A 261 -9.19 0.67 4.97
CA THR A 261 -9.71 -0.62 4.52
C THR A 261 -9.76 -0.68 2.99
N LEU A 262 -10.34 0.34 2.34
CA LEU A 262 -10.52 0.36 0.89
C LEU A 262 -9.19 0.35 0.14
N LEU A 263 -8.23 1.20 0.54
CA LEU A 263 -6.95 1.34 -0.14
C LEU A 263 -6.12 0.06 -0.03
N ILE A 264 -5.95 -0.45 1.20
CA ILE A 264 -5.17 -1.65 1.45
C ILE A 264 -5.82 -2.88 0.81
N GLU A 265 -7.15 -3.01 0.90
CA GLU A 265 -7.86 -4.09 0.22
C GLU A 265 -7.66 -4.00 -1.30
N SER A 266 -7.78 -2.82 -1.89
CA SER A 266 -7.61 -2.64 -3.33
C SER A 266 -6.23 -3.08 -3.83
N ASP A 267 -5.17 -2.82 -3.07
CA ASP A 267 -3.83 -3.30 -3.39
C ASP A 267 -3.73 -4.83 -3.34
N LEU A 268 -4.32 -5.46 -2.32
CA LEU A 268 -4.31 -6.91 -2.17
C LEU A 268 -5.13 -7.62 -3.26
N LEU A 269 -6.31 -7.07 -3.58
CA LEU A 269 -7.17 -7.54 -4.67
C LEU A 269 -6.46 -7.42 -6.02
N ALA A 270 -5.75 -6.30 -6.23
CA ALA A 270 -5.02 -6.04 -7.47
C ALA A 270 -3.93 -7.09 -7.72
N GLU A 271 -3.23 -7.53 -6.68
CA GLU A 271 -2.04 -8.38 -6.81
C GLU A 271 -2.32 -9.88 -6.67
N LEU A 272 -3.38 -10.27 -5.96
CA LEU A 272 -3.71 -11.67 -5.68
C LEU A 272 -5.04 -12.15 -6.27
N ASP A 273 -5.74 -11.32 -7.04
CA ASP A 273 -7.07 -11.60 -7.60
C ASP A 273 -8.08 -12.08 -6.54
N LEU A 274 -7.98 -11.50 -5.34
CA LEU A 274 -8.80 -11.90 -4.19
C LEU A 274 -10.28 -11.49 -4.38
N PRO A 275 -11.21 -12.14 -3.66
CA PRO A 275 -12.60 -11.71 -3.64
C PRO A 275 -12.78 -10.34 -2.95
N HIS A 276 -13.59 -9.47 -3.55
CA HIS A 276 -13.97 -8.19 -2.94
C HIS A 276 -14.85 -8.40 -1.71
N SER A 277 -14.59 -7.62 -0.65
CA SER A 277 -15.50 -7.51 0.51
C SER A 277 -16.77 -6.70 0.20
N GLY A 278 -16.73 -5.83 -0.81
CA GLY A 278 -17.81 -4.93 -1.21
C GLY A 278 -17.72 -3.51 -0.62
N ILE A 279 -16.69 -3.17 0.16
CA ILE A 279 -16.57 -1.85 0.81
C ILE A 279 -16.55 -0.66 -0.16
N VAL A 280 -16.04 -0.87 -1.37
CA VAL A 280 -15.97 0.12 -2.46
C VAL A 280 -17.31 0.74 -2.83
N GLN A 281 -18.44 0.04 -2.61
CA GLN A 281 -19.76 0.56 -2.94
C GLN A 281 -20.16 1.81 -2.12
N PHE A 282 -19.48 2.06 -0.99
CA PHE A 282 -19.73 3.22 -0.15
C PHE A 282 -18.86 4.43 -0.54
N GLU A 283 -17.95 4.33 -1.50
CA GLU A 283 -16.96 5.38 -1.80
C GLU A 283 -17.60 6.74 -2.10
N GLU A 284 -18.70 6.74 -2.86
CA GLU A 284 -19.41 7.95 -3.28
C GLU A 284 -20.03 8.74 -2.12
N ILE A 285 -20.31 8.09 -0.99
CA ILE A 285 -20.90 8.74 0.19
C ILE A 285 -19.85 9.11 1.25
N MET A 286 -18.57 8.80 1.00
CA MET A 286 -17.48 9.02 1.94
C MET A 286 -16.77 10.34 1.68
N ARG A 287 -16.52 11.08 2.75
CA ARG A 287 -15.66 12.27 2.70
C ARG A 287 -14.21 11.85 2.74
N LEU A 288 -13.36 12.57 2.01
CA LEU A 288 -11.91 12.42 2.14
C LEU A 288 -11.48 12.76 3.58
N PRO A 289 -10.56 11.99 4.19
CA PRO A 289 -10.06 12.29 5.52
C PRO A 289 -9.41 13.66 5.56
N ARG A 290 -9.70 14.42 6.63
CA ARG A 290 -9.09 15.74 6.90
C ARG A 290 -7.95 15.59 7.91
N SER A 291 -7.30 16.68 8.33
CA SER A 291 -6.44 16.66 9.52
C SER A 291 -7.26 16.29 10.78
N PHE A 292 -6.61 15.70 11.80
CA PHE A 292 -7.30 15.37 13.06
C PHE A 292 -7.84 16.64 13.72
N PRO A 293 -9.08 16.67 14.25
CA PRO A 293 -9.65 17.84 14.88
C PRO A 293 -8.82 18.18 16.11
N TYR A 294 -8.13 19.30 16.02
CA TYR A 294 -7.42 19.93 17.11
C TYR A 294 -8.42 20.76 17.93
N ASP A 295 -8.40 20.62 19.26
CA ASP A 295 -9.24 21.45 20.13
C ASP A 295 -8.63 22.86 20.22
N VAL A 296 -9.23 23.80 19.48
CA VAL A 296 -8.80 25.21 19.38
C VAL A 296 -8.80 25.92 20.74
N THR A 297 -9.40 25.33 21.78
CA THR A 297 -9.39 25.89 23.14
C THR A 297 -8.08 25.70 23.90
N ILE A 298 -7.13 24.91 23.35
CA ILE A 298 -5.85 24.56 24.01
C ILE A 298 -4.65 25.28 23.36
N ALA A 299 -4.83 25.90 22.19
CA ALA A 299 -3.75 26.52 21.42
C ALA A 299 -3.43 27.96 21.87
N GLY A 300 -2.15 28.28 22.02
CA GLY A 300 -1.68 29.67 22.10
C GLY A 300 -1.87 30.40 20.75
N PRO A 301 -1.91 31.74 20.74
CA PRO A 301 -2.23 32.54 19.55
C PRO A 301 -1.25 32.42 18.36
N ASP A 302 -0.14 31.67 18.50
CA ASP A 302 0.95 31.56 17.51
C ASP A 302 1.23 30.12 17.01
N GLU A 303 0.38 29.12 17.29
CA GLU A 303 0.56 27.76 16.73
C GLU A 303 -0.09 27.63 15.33
N GLU A 304 0.73 27.41 14.30
CA GLU A 304 0.26 27.06 12.95
C GLU A 304 -0.50 25.72 12.96
N LEU A 305 -1.76 25.76 12.50
CA LEU A 305 -2.58 24.57 12.29
C LEU A 305 -1.90 23.67 11.24
N PRO A 306 -1.77 22.34 11.46
CA PRO A 306 -1.20 21.45 10.45
C PRO A 306 -2.06 21.51 9.17
N GLY A 307 -1.39 21.84 8.05
CA GLY A 307 -1.97 22.12 6.75
C GLY A 307 -2.75 20.96 6.14
N ASP A 308 -3.65 21.32 5.22
CA ASP A 308 -4.68 20.52 4.56
C ASP A 308 -4.13 19.59 3.45
N ASP A 309 -2.82 19.30 3.41
CA ASP A 309 -2.13 18.86 2.17
C ASP A 309 -1.55 17.43 2.14
N ASP A 310 -1.70 16.60 3.17
CA ASP A 310 -0.98 15.31 3.22
C ASP A 310 -1.78 14.07 2.74
N LEU A 311 -2.97 14.22 2.13
CA LEU A 311 -3.78 13.06 1.71
C LEU A 311 -3.90 12.83 0.19
N TRP A 312 -3.35 13.72 -0.63
CA TRP A 312 -3.42 13.64 -2.10
C TRP A 312 -2.54 12.52 -2.71
N TYR A 313 -1.68 11.93 -1.90
CA TYR A 313 -0.69 10.93 -2.29
C TYR A 313 -1.29 9.58 -2.73
N PHE A 314 -2.37 9.12 -2.08
CA PHE A 314 -2.97 7.80 -2.32
C PHE A 314 -3.76 7.65 -3.65
N LEU A 315 -4.20 8.76 -4.25
CA LEU A 315 -5.04 8.75 -5.45
C LEU A 315 -4.22 8.76 -6.76
N ALA A 316 -2.96 9.20 -6.71
CA ALA A 316 -2.10 9.32 -7.89
C ALA A 316 -1.55 7.96 -8.35
N GLU A 317 -1.26 7.04 -7.43
CA GLU A 317 -0.63 5.74 -7.71
C GLU A 317 -1.56 4.79 -8.50
N ILE A 318 -2.86 4.81 -8.20
CA ILE A 318 -3.89 4.01 -8.86
C ILE A 318 -4.16 4.50 -10.30
N ALA A 319 -4.00 5.80 -10.55
CA ALA A 319 -4.18 6.40 -11.88
C ALA A 319 -3.02 6.07 -12.84
N LEU A 320 -1.78 6.02 -12.33
CA LEU A 320 -0.58 5.69 -13.12
C LEU A 320 -0.59 4.24 -13.64
N ARG A 321 -0.99 3.27 -12.81
CA ARG A 321 -1.14 1.85 -13.21
C ARG A 321 -2.20 1.62 -14.29
N ARG A 322 -3.19 2.51 -14.43
CA ARG A 322 -4.29 2.38 -15.41
C ARG A 322 -3.92 2.88 -16.81
N LEU A 323 -3.03 3.86 -16.93
CA LEU A 323 -2.68 4.49 -18.21
C LEU A 323 -1.76 3.61 -19.07
N LEU A 324 -0.79 2.93 -18.45
CA LEU A 324 0.22 2.09 -19.13
C LEU A 324 -0.34 0.77 -19.63
N ASN A 325 -1.29 0.21 -18.89
CA ASN A 325 -1.87 -1.10 -19.15
C ASN A 325 -2.74 -1.15 -20.42
N ARG A 326 -3.08 -0.01 -21.02
CA ARG A 326 -4.07 0.05 -22.10
C ARG A 326 -3.57 0.61 -23.44
N ALA A 327 -2.45 1.34 -23.48
CA ALA A 327 -2.13 2.16 -24.65
C ALA A 327 -0.88 1.76 -25.47
N VAL A 328 0.10 1.02 -24.92
CA VAL A 328 1.44 0.94 -25.56
C VAL A 328 1.90 -0.48 -25.85
N LEU A 329 1.56 -1.45 -25.02
CA LEU A 329 2.19 -2.79 -25.08
C LEU A 329 1.33 -3.84 -25.81
N SER A 330 0.12 -3.46 -26.20
CA SER A 330 -0.82 -4.30 -26.95
C SER A 330 -0.81 -4.03 -28.47
N ASP A 331 -0.33 -2.87 -28.92
CA ASP A 331 -0.27 -2.49 -30.34
C ASP A 331 1.01 -1.68 -30.64
N PRO A 332 2.00 -2.27 -31.33
CA PRO A 332 3.24 -1.60 -31.72
C PRO A 332 3.04 -0.34 -32.59
N SER A 333 1.90 -0.19 -33.26
CA SER A 333 1.63 0.96 -34.13
C SER A 333 1.35 2.26 -33.36
N LEU A 334 0.90 2.17 -32.11
CA LEU A 334 0.65 3.31 -31.22
C LEU A 334 1.96 3.91 -30.65
N ALA A 335 3.08 3.20 -30.74
CA ALA A 335 4.39 3.68 -30.29
C ALA A 335 4.91 4.86 -31.13
N HIS A 336 4.27 5.20 -32.25
CA HIS A 336 4.62 6.34 -33.10
C HIS A 336 3.80 7.60 -32.80
N ASP A 337 2.80 7.54 -31.92
CA ASP A 337 2.03 8.71 -31.50
C ASP A 337 2.82 9.51 -30.44
N LEU A 338 3.08 10.79 -30.72
CA LEU A 338 3.86 11.69 -29.87
C LEU A 338 3.26 11.81 -28.45
N SER A 339 1.94 11.84 -28.31
CA SER A 339 1.27 11.95 -27.00
C SER A 339 1.45 10.68 -26.15
N VAL A 340 1.53 9.54 -26.82
CA VAL A 340 1.78 8.23 -26.21
C VAL A 340 3.24 8.12 -25.82
N GLN A 341 4.18 8.56 -26.68
CA GLN A 341 5.61 8.58 -26.37
C GLN A 341 5.95 9.46 -25.17
N GLU A 342 5.39 10.66 -25.05
CA GLU A 342 5.59 11.52 -23.88
C GLU A 342 5.06 10.88 -22.58
N SER A 343 3.93 10.17 -22.67
CA SER A 343 3.35 9.45 -21.54
C SER A 343 4.21 8.23 -21.14
N CYS A 344 4.75 7.51 -22.12
CA CYS A 344 5.73 6.44 -21.90
C CYS A 344 6.99 6.95 -21.22
N GLN A 345 7.54 8.06 -21.70
CA GLN A 345 8.77 8.65 -21.15
C GLN A 345 8.60 8.98 -19.66
N LYS A 346 7.52 9.68 -19.29
CA LYS A 346 7.23 10.02 -17.90
C LYS A 346 7.08 8.78 -17.00
N CYS A 347 6.45 7.73 -17.51
CA CYS A 347 6.35 6.47 -16.79
C CYS A 347 7.71 5.80 -16.60
N LEU A 348 8.48 5.67 -17.68
CA LEU A 348 9.77 4.98 -17.64
C LEU A 348 10.73 5.71 -16.69
N GLU A 349 10.71 7.05 -16.71
CA GLU A 349 11.46 7.90 -15.78
C GLU A 349 11.02 7.69 -14.32
N ALA A 350 9.71 7.62 -14.05
CA ALA A 350 9.20 7.35 -12.71
C ALA A 350 9.61 5.95 -12.21
N CYS A 351 9.52 4.92 -13.06
CA CYS A 351 9.96 3.57 -12.73
C CYS A 351 11.46 3.54 -12.44
N LEU A 352 12.28 4.15 -13.30
CA LEU A 352 13.73 4.22 -13.11
C LEU A 352 14.09 4.90 -11.79
N ARG A 353 13.49 6.06 -11.49
CA ARG A 353 13.74 6.79 -10.25
C ARG A 353 13.40 5.96 -9.01
N GLN A 354 12.32 5.18 -9.05
CA GLN A 354 11.96 4.29 -7.95
C GLN A 354 12.96 3.14 -7.78
N LEU A 355 13.45 2.55 -8.88
CA LEU A 355 14.47 1.50 -8.83
C LEU A 355 15.87 2.02 -8.44
N GLU A 356 16.19 3.28 -8.70
CA GLU A 356 17.46 3.91 -8.28
C GLU A 356 17.49 4.30 -6.80
N THR A 357 16.32 4.40 -6.15
CA THR A 357 16.16 4.84 -4.74
C THR A 357 15.73 3.69 -3.82
N LEU A 358 16.25 2.48 -4.06
CA LEU A 358 15.95 1.28 -3.26
C LEU A 358 16.24 1.47 -1.76
N SER A 359 17.31 2.20 -1.41
CA SER A 359 17.76 2.42 -0.03
C SER A 359 16.90 3.41 0.77
N GLU A 360 16.26 4.38 0.11
CA GLU A 360 15.39 5.35 0.76
C GLU A 360 14.12 4.68 1.33
N HIS A 361 13.74 3.52 0.78
CA HIS A 361 12.62 2.70 1.29
C HIS A 361 12.93 1.99 2.62
N HIS A 362 14.19 1.97 3.08
CA HIS A 362 14.61 1.33 4.33
C HIS A 362 14.71 2.29 5.51
N GLU A 363 14.71 3.61 5.27
CA GLU A 363 14.89 4.61 6.31
C GLU A 363 13.58 4.87 7.08
N GLY A 364 13.28 4.02 8.06
CA GLY A 364 12.44 4.41 9.21
C GLY A 364 10.93 4.23 9.07
N HIS A 365 10.44 3.58 8.03
CA HIS A 365 9.02 3.23 7.89
C HIS A 365 8.80 1.74 8.13
N LEU A 366 7.63 1.36 8.66
CA LEU A 366 7.14 -0.02 8.57
C LEU A 366 6.74 -0.24 7.12
N PRO A 367 7.63 -0.72 6.24
CA PRO A 367 7.36 -0.66 4.81
C PRO A 367 6.31 -1.71 4.51
N TYR A 368 5.38 -1.42 3.62
CA TYR A 368 4.52 -2.45 3.04
C TYR A 368 5.37 -3.29 2.06
N LEU A 369 6.35 -4.03 2.60
CA LEU A 369 7.43 -4.70 1.88
C LEU A 369 6.91 -5.66 0.80
N TRP A 370 5.77 -6.29 1.07
CA TRP A 370 5.13 -7.19 0.14
C TRP A 370 4.68 -6.48 -1.15
N GLN A 371 3.94 -5.38 -1.02
CA GLN A 371 3.48 -4.58 -2.16
C GLN A 371 4.67 -3.90 -2.85
N GLY A 372 5.63 -3.39 -2.07
CA GLY A 372 6.87 -2.82 -2.60
C GLY A 372 7.62 -3.81 -3.50
N ALA A 373 7.81 -5.05 -3.05
CA ALA A 373 8.46 -6.10 -3.83
C ALA A 373 7.72 -6.45 -5.13
N LEU A 374 6.39 -6.48 -5.12
CA LEU A 374 5.58 -6.69 -6.32
C LEU A 374 5.65 -5.52 -7.29
N SER A 375 5.70 -4.29 -6.76
CA SER A 375 5.94 -3.09 -7.57
C SER A 375 7.32 -3.13 -8.24
N LEU A 376 8.37 -3.46 -7.47
CA LEU A 376 9.73 -3.65 -8.01
C LEU A 376 9.77 -4.71 -9.12
N MET A 377 9.10 -5.84 -8.92
CA MET A 377 8.98 -6.88 -9.95
C MET A 377 8.28 -6.34 -11.20
N SER A 378 7.11 -5.71 -11.05
CA SER A 378 6.33 -5.15 -12.16
C SER A 378 7.14 -4.14 -12.98
N GLN A 379 7.79 -3.19 -12.30
CA GLN A 379 8.58 -2.14 -12.94
C GLN A 379 9.82 -2.70 -13.62
N SER A 380 10.49 -3.67 -12.99
CA SER A 380 11.65 -4.35 -13.58
C SER A 380 11.26 -5.07 -14.86
N LEU A 381 10.20 -5.88 -14.84
CA LEU A 381 9.73 -6.59 -16.04
C LEU A 381 9.34 -5.64 -17.17
N LEU A 382 8.67 -4.53 -16.83
CA LEU A 382 8.32 -3.48 -17.79
C LEU A 382 9.56 -2.85 -18.42
N LEU A 383 10.53 -2.43 -17.61
CA LEU A 383 11.78 -1.82 -18.08
C LEU A 383 12.64 -2.80 -18.88
N MET A 384 12.73 -4.08 -18.45
CA MET A 384 13.41 -5.12 -19.21
C MET A 384 12.76 -5.31 -20.58
N GLY A 385 11.42 -5.36 -20.66
CA GLY A 385 10.70 -5.39 -21.93
C GLY A 385 10.98 -4.14 -22.79
N ALA A 386 11.04 -2.96 -22.18
CA ALA A 386 11.39 -1.73 -22.88
C ALA A 386 12.83 -1.72 -23.44
N THR A 387 13.80 -2.34 -22.75
CA THR A 387 15.17 -2.48 -23.29
C THR A 387 15.25 -3.37 -24.54
N LEU A 388 14.31 -4.30 -24.71
CA LEU A 388 14.24 -5.19 -25.87
C LEU A 388 13.47 -4.58 -27.04
N ASN A 389 12.74 -3.48 -26.81
CA ASN A 389 12.02 -2.77 -27.85
C ASN A 389 12.90 -1.64 -28.44
N PRO A 390 13.24 -1.65 -29.74
CA PRO A 390 14.14 -0.64 -30.32
C PRO A 390 13.68 0.82 -30.19
N ALA A 391 12.36 1.08 -30.15
CA ALA A 391 11.82 2.42 -30.01
C ALA A 391 11.90 2.90 -28.56
N LEU A 392 11.54 2.05 -27.60
CA LEU A 392 11.58 2.40 -26.17
C LEU A 392 13.00 2.40 -25.61
N LYS A 393 13.90 1.56 -26.13
CA LYS A 393 15.32 1.51 -25.72
C LYS A 393 16.01 2.87 -25.87
N GLN A 394 15.60 3.69 -26.83
CA GLN A 394 16.17 5.04 -27.04
C GLN A 394 15.81 6.02 -25.91
N LEU A 395 14.77 5.73 -25.13
CA LEU A 395 14.32 6.54 -23.99
C LEU A 395 14.99 6.14 -22.67
N LEU A 396 15.79 5.08 -22.68
CA LEU A 396 16.38 4.50 -21.48
C LEU A 396 17.88 4.84 -21.36
N PRO A 397 18.44 4.79 -20.14
CA PRO A 397 19.88 4.81 -19.91
C PRO A 397 20.65 3.75 -20.71
N SER A 398 21.99 3.83 -20.68
CA SER A 398 22.84 2.84 -21.34
C SER A 398 22.57 1.42 -20.82
N ASP A 399 22.78 0.40 -21.68
CA ASP A 399 22.52 -1.00 -21.30
C ASP A 399 23.35 -1.44 -20.08
N LEU A 400 24.56 -0.89 -19.91
CA LEU A 400 25.39 -1.11 -18.72
C LEU A 400 24.73 -0.55 -17.45
N GLN A 401 24.16 0.66 -17.51
CA GLN A 401 23.45 1.26 -16.37
C GLN A 401 22.17 0.47 -16.05
N MET A 402 21.39 0.11 -17.06
CA MET A 402 20.19 -0.72 -16.88
C MET A 402 20.53 -2.05 -16.21
N THR A 403 21.63 -2.69 -16.65
CA THR A 403 22.13 -3.95 -16.08
C THR A 403 22.51 -3.82 -14.60
N ALA A 404 23.09 -2.68 -14.22
CA ALA A 404 23.43 -2.39 -12.81
C ALA A 404 22.16 -2.21 -11.96
N ILE A 405 21.20 -1.40 -12.43
CA ILE A 405 19.91 -1.17 -11.76
C ILE A 405 19.18 -2.51 -11.53
N PHE A 406 19.07 -3.35 -12.56
CA PHE A 406 18.41 -4.65 -12.42
C PHE A 406 19.15 -5.60 -11.47
N ALA A 407 20.49 -5.55 -11.41
CA ALA A 407 21.27 -6.35 -10.46
C ALA A 407 20.99 -5.96 -9.00
N GLU A 408 20.82 -4.66 -8.73
CA GLU A 408 20.43 -4.16 -7.41
C GLU A 408 19.01 -4.63 -7.03
N VAL A 409 18.05 -4.55 -7.96
CA VAL A 409 16.69 -5.06 -7.72
C VAL A 409 16.67 -6.57 -7.48
N VAL A 410 17.44 -7.35 -8.24
CA VAL A 410 17.56 -8.81 -8.02
C VAL A 410 18.14 -9.10 -6.63
N ALA A 411 19.14 -8.34 -6.19
CA ALA A 411 19.71 -8.48 -4.84
C ALA A 411 18.68 -8.12 -3.75
N GLU A 412 17.92 -7.04 -3.96
CA GLU A 412 16.85 -6.60 -3.05
C GLU A 412 15.75 -7.66 -2.90
N LEU A 413 15.18 -8.13 -4.02
CA LEU A 413 14.13 -9.13 -3.99
C LEU A 413 14.64 -10.46 -3.40
N GLY A 414 15.89 -10.83 -3.70
CA GLY A 414 16.55 -11.98 -3.09
C GLY A 414 16.65 -11.87 -1.57
N ARG A 415 16.86 -10.65 -1.03
CA ARG A 415 16.86 -10.40 0.40
C ARG A 415 15.45 -10.51 1.01
N LEU A 416 14.42 -10.07 0.30
CA LEU A 416 13.02 -10.19 0.74
C LEU A 416 12.44 -11.60 0.62
N ALA A 417 13.03 -12.46 -0.21
CA ALA A 417 12.53 -13.79 -0.57
C ALA A 417 12.16 -14.68 0.64
N HIS A 418 12.96 -14.64 1.71
CA HIS A 418 12.72 -15.46 2.89
C HIS A 418 11.50 -15.05 3.72
N LEU A 419 10.94 -13.85 3.50
CA LEU A 419 9.82 -13.34 4.26
C LEU A 419 8.51 -14.01 3.87
N ALA A 420 8.31 -14.33 2.60
CA ALA A 420 7.09 -14.96 2.10
C ALA A 420 7.34 -15.78 0.83
N PRO A 421 6.63 -16.91 0.65
CA PRO A 421 6.80 -17.77 -0.52
C PRO A 421 6.40 -17.07 -1.83
N SER A 422 5.50 -16.08 -1.80
CA SER A 422 5.22 -15.24 -2.97
C SER A 422 6.44 -14.39 -3.36
N LEU A 423 7.14 -13.81 -2.38
CA LEU A 423 8.30 -12.96 -2.63
C LEU A 423 9.51 -13.75 -3.14
N ASP A 424 9.70 -14.97 -2.64
CA ASP A 424 10.69 -15.91 -3.19
C ASP A 424 10.44 -16.17 -4.69
N LEU A 425 9.19 -16.41 -5.07
CA LEU A 425 8.84 -16.57 -6.47
C LEU A 425 9.08 -15.29 -7.29
N CYS A 426 8.72 -14.12 -6.76
CA CYS A 426 9.00 -12.84 -7.42
C CYS A 426 10.50 -12.66 -7.69
N ALA A 427 11.34 -12.95 -6.70
CA ALA A 427 12.80 -12.88 -6.83
C ALA A 427 13.33 -13.83 -7.92
N GLN A 428 12.79 -15.05 -7.99
CA GLN A 428 13.15 -16.04 -9.02
C GLN A 428 12.75 -15.55 -10.42
N ILE A 429 11.54 -15.02 -10.58
CA ILE A 429 11.06 -14.52 -11.87
C ILE A 429 11.91 -13.35 -12.37
N VAL A 430 12.18 -12.35 -11.52
CA VAL A 430 12.97 -11.17 -11.93
C VAL A 430 14.41 -11.56 -12.26
N LYS A 431 14.99 -12.48 -11.48
CA LYS A 431 16.33 -13.00 -11.75
C LYS A 431 16.39 -13.72 -13.11
N GLU A 432 15.45 -14.62 -13.37
CA GLU A 432 15.37 -15.33 -14.66
C GLU A 432 15.16 -14.36 -15.82
N ALA A 433 14.28 -13.37 -15.65
CA ALA A 433 14.01 -12.35 -16.64
C ALA A 433 15.27 -11.54 -17.00
N GLU A 434 16.06 -11.14 -16.00
CA GLU A 434 17.31 -10.42 -16.22
C GLU A 434 18.36 -11.28 -16.95
N GLU A 435 18.51 -12.55 -16.53
CA GLU A 435 19.41 -13.49 -17.19
C GLU A 435 19.06 -13.65 -18.68
N LYS A 436 17.76 -13.77 -18.99
CA LYS A 436 17.29 -13.93 -20.36
C LYS A 436 17.41 -12.64 -21.18
N ARG A 437 17.12 -11.48 -20.59
CA ARG A 437 17.31 -10.17 -21.24
C ARG A 437 18.75 -9.98 -21.69
N ARG A 438 19.74 -10.29 -20.83
CA ARG A 438 21.17 -10.17 -21.17
C ARG A 438 21.55 -11.03 -22.38
N LEU A 439 21.06 -12.27 -22.44
CA LEU A 439 21.28 -13.18 -23.57
C LEU A 439 20.69 -12.63 -24.88
N LEU A 440 19.48 -12.05 -24.82
CA LEU A 440 18.83 -11.46 -25.99
C LEU A 440 19.54 -10.19 -26.46
N SER A 441 19.97 -9.33 -25.54
CA SER A 441 20.76 -8.14 -25.84
C SER A 441 22.09 -8.49 -26.51
N SER A 442 22.84 -9.48 -26.00
CA SER A 442 24.13 -9.87 -26.60
C SER A 442 23.99 -10.45 -28.01
N ASN A 443 22.91 -11.21 -28.27
CA ASN A 443 22.65 -11.78 -29.59
C ASN A 443 22.27 -10.69 -30.61
N SER A 444 21.58 -9.63 -30.18
CA SER A 444 21.23 -8.50 -31.03
C SER A 444 22.44 -7.67 -31.47
N GLU A 445 23.46 -7.55 -30.61
CA GLU A 445 24.70 -6.85 -30.93
C GLU A 445 25.59 -7.66 -31.90
N GLN A 446 25.59 -8.99 -31.78
CA GLN A 446 26.34 -9.88 -32.69
C GLN A 446 25.69 -9.99 -34.08
N GLY A 447 24.36 -9.89 -34.17
CA GLY A 447 23.61 -9.97 -35.43
C GLY A 447 23.74 -8.73 -36.34
N ASN A 448 24.18 -7.59 -35.81
CA ASN A 448 24.37 -6.33 -36.55
C ASN A 448 25.78 -6.17 -37.16
N VAL A 449 26.63 -7.20 -37.08
CA VAL A 449 28.04 -7.17 -37.55
C VAL A 449 28.25 -7.96 -38.86
N ILE A 450 27.19 -8.32 -39.60
CA ILE A 450 27.30 -9.05 -40.88
C ILE A 450 26.85 -8.19 -42.06
#